data_AF-A0A3N5FT84-F1
#
_entry.id   AF-A0A3N5FT84-F1
#
_cell.length_a   1.000
_cell.length_b   1.000
_cell.length_c   1.000
_cell.angle_alpha   90.00
_cell.angle_beta   90.00
_cell.angle_gamma   90.00
#
_symmetry.space_group_name_H-M   'P 1'
#
loop_
_entity.id
_entity.type
_entity.pdbx_description
1 polymer ?
#
loop_
_entity_poly.entity_id
_entity_poly.type
_entity_poly.pdbx_seq_one_letter_code
_entity_poly.pdbx_strand_id
1 'polypeptide(L)'
;MSSFGEIPLKEIWAMLDRCAPGHARKAREHNFVIYYLGNAFPSLPLGKHGKRENPSIQAGHVKQMVRQLRLDIDCVKQHLPQLKLK
;
A
#
# COMPACT_ATOMS: atom_id res chain seq x y z
N MET A 1 15.40 -6.33 13.06
CA MET A 1 14.42 -5.76 12.11
C MET A 1 13.17 -5.40 12.89
N SER A 2 12.92 -4.12 13.13
CA SER A 2 11.80 -3.68 13.95
C SER A 2 10.48 -3.92 13.21
N SER A 3 9.67 -4.86 13.73
CA SER A 3 8.31 -5.15 13.26
C SER A 3 7.38 -4.01 13.65
N PHE A 4 7.38 -2.96 12.84
CA PHE A 4 6.42 -1.88 12.94
C PHE A 4 5.08 -2.36 12.39
N GLY A 5 4.02 -2.27 13.20
CA GLY A 5 2.56 -2.37 12.95
C GLY A 5 2.02 -2.99 11.66
N GLU A 6 0.85 -3.61 11.75
CA GLU A 6 0.09 -3.97 10.55
C GLU A 6 -0.92 -2.86 10.21
N ILE A 7 -1.15 -2.64 8.91
CA ILE A 7 -2.06 -1.63 8.38
C ILE A 7 -3.15 -2.35 7.59
N PRO A 8 -4.43 -2.18 7.93
CA PRO A 8 -5.53 -2.76 7.18
C PRO A 8 -5.51 -2.35 5.71
N LEU A 9 -5.77 -3.30 4.80
CA LEU A 9 -5.80 -3.04 3.35
C LEU A 9 -6.76 -1.89 2.97
N LYS A 10 -7.90 -1.75 3.66
CA LYS A 10 -8.84 -0.62 3.49
C LYS A 10 -8.20 0.75 3.72
N GLU A 11 -7.30 0.88 4.70
CA GLU A 11 -6.63 2.14 5.01
C GLU A 11 -5.57 2.45 3.96
N ILE A 12 -4.91 1.42 3.44
CA ILE A 12 -3.98 1.54 2.31
C ILE A 12 -4.72 2.05 1.07
N TRP A 13 -5.92 1.54 0.78
CA TRP A 13 -6.75 2.04 -0.32
C TRP A 13 -7.17 3.50 -0.11
N ALA A 14 -7.67 3.84 1.07
CA ALA A 14 -8.06 5.22 1.38
C ALA A 14 -6.87 6.19 1.24
N MET A 15 -5.67 5.78 1.63
CA MET A 15 -4.44 6.56 1.43
C MET A 15 -4.11 6.70 -0.07
N LEU A 16 -4.17 5.62 -0.84
CA LEU A 16 -3.89 5.67 -2.29
C LEU A 16 -4.87 6.55 -3.05
N ASP A 17 -6.16 6.54 -2.67
CA ASP A 17 -7.19 7.40 -3.28
C ASP A 17 -6.89 8.90 -3.07
N ARG A 18 -6.17 9.25 -1.99
CA ARG A 18 -5.81 10.63 -1.65
C ARG A 18 -4.42 11.03 -2.15
N CYS A 19 -3.42 10.19 -1.92
CA CYS A 19 -2.01 10.50 -2.20
C CYS A 19 -1.52 10.01 -3.57
N ALA A 20 -2.32 9.20 -4.27
CA ALA A 20 -2.04 8.73 -5.61
C ALA A 20 -3.29 8.85 -6.51
N PRO A 21 -3.84 10.07 -6.70
CA PRO A 21 -5.04 10.25 -7.50
C PRO A 21 -4.79 9.80 -8.95
N GLY A 22 -5.63 8.89 -9.45
CA GLY A 22 -5.46 8.28 -10.77
C GLY A 22 -4.56 7.04 -10.79
N HIS A 23 -4.18 6.49 -9.63
CA HIS A 23 -3.55 5.18 -9.59
C HIS A 23 -4.48 4.11 -10.20
N ALA A 24 -3.89 3.17 -10.92
CA ALA A 24 -4.60 2.00 -11.43
C ALA A 24 -4.25 0.78 -10.57
N ARG A 25 -5.22 -0.13 -10.40
CA ARG A 25 -5.02 -1.39 -9.69
C ARG A 25 -5.48 -2.56 -10.54
N LYS A 26 -4.66 -3.60 -10.62
CA LYS A 26 -4.98 -4.86 -11.30
C LYS A 26 -4.88 -6.00 -10.30
N ALA A 27 -5.97 -6.71 -10.08
CA ALA A 27 -5.95 -7.95 -9.30
C ALA A 27 -5.26 -9.07 -10.10
N ARG A 28 -4.40 -9.82 -9.43
CA ARG A 28 -3.86 -11.12 -9.85
C ARG A 28 -4.38 -12.19 -8.89
N GLU A 29 -3.92 -13.42 -9.06
CA GLU A 29 -4.36 -14.58 -8.27
C GLU A 29 -4.18 -14.39 -6.75
N HIS A 30 -3.09 -13.75 -6.30
CA HIS A 30 -2.79 -13.62 -4.86
C HIS A 30 -2.54 -12.18 -4.38
N ASN A 31 -2.45 -11.23 -5.30
CA ASN A 31 -2.03 -9.87 -4.99
C ASN A 31 -2.66 -8.86 -5.95
N PHE A 32 -2.62 -7.59 -5.56
CA PHE A 32 -2.83 -6.46 -6.44
C PHE A 32 -1.49 -5.98 -7.00
N VAL A 33 -1.52 -5.53 -8.25
CA VAL A 33 -0.49 -4.69 -8.84
C VAL A 33 -1.02 -3.27 -8.91
N ILE A 34 -0.31 -2.33 -8.30
CA ILE A 34 -0.65 -0.91 -8.29
C ILE A 34 0.24 -0.20 -9.30
N TYR A 35 -0.33 0.67 -10.12
CA TYR A 35 0.39 1.50 -11.08
C TYR A 35 0.13 2.97 -10.77
N TYR A 36 1.19 3.79 -10.75
CA TYR A 36 1.08 5.22 -10.54
C TYR A 36 2.30 5.96 -11.13
N LEU A 37 2.06 6.99 -11.95
CA LEU A 37 3.09 7.82 -12.58
C LEU A 37 4.22 7.01 -13.26
N GLY A 38 3.86 5.95 -13.99
CA GLY A 38 4.81 5.06 -14.67
C GLY A 38 5.52 4.05 -13.76
N ASN A 39 5.32 4.11 -12.44
CA ASN A 39 5.83 3.12 -11.49
C ASN A 39 4.80 2.03 -11.22
N ALA A 40 5.27 0.84 -10.84
CA ALA A 40 4.40 -0.28 -10.49
C ALA A 40 4.84 -0.94 -9.18
N PHE A 41 3.90 -1.28 -8.31
CA PHE A 41 4.10 -2.11 -7.12
C PHE A 41 3.32 -3.41 -7.26
N PRO A 42 3.98 -4.57 -7.51
CA PRO A 42 3.32 -5.78 -7.93
C PRO A 42 2.98 -6.77 -6.82
N SER A 43 3.05 -6.37 -5.54
CA SER A 43 3.03 -7.33 -4.43
C SER A 43 2.07 -6.94 -3.29
N LEU A 44 1.10 -6.06 -3.50
CA LEU A 44 0.14 -5.71 -2.45
C LEU A 44 -0.79 -6.91 -2.17
N PRO A 45 -0.79 -7.53 -0.97
CA PRO A 45 -1.55 -8.76 -0.75
C PRO A 45 -3.06 -8.56 -0.87
N LEU A 46 -3.74 -9.55 -1.45
CA LEU A 46 -5.19 -9.51 -1.67
C LEU A 46 -5.98 -10.18 -0.53
N GLY A 47 -5.30 -10.99 0.29
CA GLY A 47 -5.83 -11.78 1.41
C GLY A 47 -5.27 -13.21 1.39
N LYS A 48 -5.77 -14.10 2.26
CA LYS A 48 -5.27 -15.47 2.35
C LYS A 48 -5.59 -16.25 1.06
N HIS A 49 -4.56 -16.78 0.40
CA HIS A 49 -4.67 -17.58 -0.85
C HIS A 49 -5.53 -16.93 -1.95
N GLY A 50 -5.45 -15.61 -2.14
CA GLY A 50 -6.20 -14.94 -3.21
C GLY A 50 -7.68 -14.68 -2.91
N LYS A 51 -8.15 -14.99 -1.70
CA LYS A 51 -9.46 -14.53 -1.24
C LYS A 51 -9.37 -13.04 -0.96
N ARG A 52 -10.33 -12.25 -1.49
CA ARG A 52 -10.48 -10.83 -1.20
C ARG A 52 -10.98 -10.66 0.23
N GLU A 53 -10.06 -10.82 1.16
CA GLU A 53 -10.26 -10.45 2.55
C GLU A 53 -9.67 -9.04 2.71
N ASN A 54 -9.96 -8.35 3.81
CA ASN A 54 -9.31 -7.07 4.11
C ASN A 54 -8.11 -7.35 5.04
N PRO A 55 -7.00 -7.92 4.54
CA PRO A 55 -5.90 -8.33 5.40
C PRO A 55 -5.21 -7.13 6.03
N SER A 56 -4.59 -7.38 7.17
CA SER A 56 -3.61 -6.48 7.76
C SER A 56 -2.27 -6.70 7.06
N ILE A 57 -1.67 -5.63 6.53
CA ILE A 57 -0.43 -5.64 5.77
C ILE A 57 0.69 -5.07 6.63
N GLN A 58 1.84 -5.74 6.70
CA GLN A 58 2.98 -5.25 7.47
C GLN A 58 3.42 -3.85 7.00
N ALA A 59 3.65 -2.93 7.94
CA ALA A 59 4.01 -1.55 7.62
C ALA A 59 5.29 -1.48 6.77
N GLY A 60 6.25 -2.39 6.97
CA GLY A 60 7.46 -2.47 6.12
C GLY A 60 7.15 -2.63 4.64
N HIS A 61 6.14 -3.44 4.32
CA HIS A 61 5.65 -3.67 2.96
C HIS A 61 4.98 -2.41 2.40
N VAL A 62 4.19 -1.72 3.22
CA VAL A 62 3.55 -0.44 2.85
C VAL A 62 4.61 0.64 2.61
N LYS A 63 5.68 0.71 3.42
CA LYS A 63 6.80 1.65 3.17
C LYS A 63 7.50 1.37 1.85
N GLN A 64 7.71 0.09 1.51
CA GLN A 64 8.28 -0.28 0.22
C GLN A 64 7.37 0.17 -0.93
N MET A 65 6.06 -0.05 -0.81
CA MET A 65 5.08 0.42 -1.80
C MET A 65 5.15 1.94 -1.99
N VAL A 66 5.12 2.72 -0.90
CA VAL A 66 5.19 4.19 -0.91
C VAL A 66 6.45 4.67 -1.66
N ARG A 67 7.61 4.06 -1.36
CA ARG A 67 8.87 4.39 -2.02
C ARG A 67 8.87 4.04 -3.51
N GLN A 68 8.38 2.85 -3.85
CA GLN A 68 8.37 2.35 -5.22
C GLN A 68 7.41 3.14 -6.12
N LEU A 69 6.25 3.54 -5.59
CA LEU A 69 5.29 4.38 -6.29
C LEU A 69 5.63 5.87 -6.23
N ARG A 70 6.69 6.25 -5.50
CA ARG A 70 7.13 7.65 -5.29
C ARG A 70 5.99 8.55 -4.78
N LEU A 71 5.21 8.05 -3.83
CA LEU A 71 4.14 8.84 -3.23
C LEU A 71 4.71 9.97 -2.39
N ASP A 72 3.96 11.07 -2.30
CA ASP A 72 4.30 12.18 -1.42
C ASP A 72 4.29 11.73 0.04
N ILE A 73 5.45 11.83 0.69
CA ILE A 73 5.67 11.40 2.07
C ILE A 73 4.78 12.17 3.03
N ASP A 74 4.54 13.46 2.79
CA ASP A 74 3.76 14.30 3.71
C ASP A 74 2.27 13.95 3.63
N CYS A 75 1.75 13.72 2.42
CA CYS A 75 0.40 13.18 2.24
C CYS A 75 0.25 11.81 2.93
N VAL A 76 1.22 10.90 2.74
CA VAL A 76 1.15 9.57 3.35
C VAL A 76 1.16 9.66 4.89
N LYS A 77 1.98 10.54 5.48
CA LYS A 77 2.01 10.73 6.94
C LYS A 77 0.70 11.27 7.51
N GLN A 78 -0.01 12.12 6.76
CA GLN A 78 -1.32 12.62 7.18
C GLN A 78 -2.37 11.51 7.23
N HIS A 79 -2.32 10.54 6.31
CA HIS A 79 -3.29 9.46 6.21
C HIS A 79 -2.90 8.18 6.95
N LEU A 80 -1.61 7.92 7.12
CA LEU A 80 -1.05 6.76 7.82
C LEU A 80 0.06 7.22 8.80
N PRO A 81 -0.27 7.98 9.86
CA PRO A 81 0.72 8.51 10.81
C PRO A 81 1.53 7.41 11.54
N GLN A 82 0.98 6.20 11.66
CA GLN A 82 1.66 5.03 12.19
C GLN A 82 2.83 4.55 11.30
N LEU A 83 2.87 4.97 10.04
CA LEU A 83 3.93 4.67 9.09
C LEU A 83 5.13 5.59 9.36
N LYS A 84 6.11 5.13 10.14
CA LYS A 84 7.38 5.85 10.36
C LYS A 84 8.22 5.90 9.08
N LEU A 85 7.86 6.79 8.14
CA LEU A 85 8.65 7.13 6.97
C LEU A 85 9.79 8.07 7.42
N LYS A 86 11.03 7.61 7.23
CA LYS A 86 12.24 8.42 7.36
C LYS A 86 12.62 8.95 6.00
#